data_AF-L7JFY7-F1
#
_entry.id   AF-L7JFY7-F1
#
_cell.length_a   1.000
_cell.length_b   1.000
_cell.length_c   1.000
_cell.angle_alpha   90.00
_cell.angle_beta   90.00
_cell.angle_gamma   90.00
#
_symmetry.space_group_name_H-M   'P 1'
#
loop_
_entity.id
_entity.type
_entity.pdbx_description
1 polymer ?
#
loop_
_entity_poly.entity_id
_entity_poly.type
_entity_poly.pdbx_seq_one_letter_code
_entity_poly.pdbx_strand_id
1 'polypeptide(L)'
;MKVKIQSDTLRQGQAQPKKAKASSSKKSAAFGPPDSIAQGQQYSITVLGQSPARPDSTAVPPPPLLHTMAPRLPSRCWSACHLQQRTSQFLLPHLDTAALRRPTISPSAGPSSSSSHLLLPRTTTRGVKYGWSNTLPKRGSKATRFNQVTAGLPAPTAGPAAALKRKENTTPVRAGVVAIKKGMTALFSRRGTRIPCTVLQLDSVQVLLNKTRENAGYFAVQVGAVPKRPSTALAPQLGYFEAKGVEPKQHVAEFRVRNEQGLLPVGVQLQPDWFHVGQWVDVRGTSRGMGFEGGMKRHGFSGQNKSHGNSLNHRTGGSVGPSQGSGSRVHPGKKMPGRMGGQSATAQNLSVLKVDNDLGIVVVKGAVAGPKGGMVKIQDAVLKPPPPEKWIRESLETLMKRHPNHDGFLEAARARHLELKEARRTHSVRKMVSPDQPRRNRLKPDPAVWGELAQL
;
A
#
# COMPACT_ATOMS: atom_id res chain seq x y z
N MET A 1 23.12 -88.42 9.27
CA MET A 1 21.80 -88.89 9.75
C MET A 1 21.23 -87.80 10.67
N LYS A 2 20.09 -87.18 10.35
CA LYS A 2 18.70 -87.50 10.77
C LYS A 2 18.40 -87.26 12.27
N VAL A 3 17.35 -86.44 12.54
CA VAL A 3 16.44 -86.49 13.74
C VAL A 3 17.04 -86.00 15.08
N LYS A 4 16.38 -85.22 15.96
CA LYS A 4 15.12 -84.40 15.99
C LYS A 4 15.30 -83.25 17.04
N ILE A 5 14.65 -82.08 16.95
CA ILE A 5 13.38 -81.66 17.64
C ILE A 5 13.33 -82.05 19.13
N GLN A 6 13.05 -81.18 20.12
CA GLN A 6 12.46 -79.81 20.16
C GLN A 6 13.47 -78.82 20.87
N SER A 7 13.21 -77.67 21.54
CA SER A 7 12.01 -76.93 21.98
C SER A 7 12.25 -75.41 22.21
N ASP A 8 11.18 -74.70 22.61
CA ASP A 8 10.98 -73.27 22.87
C ASP A 8 11.73 -72.74 24.14
N THR A 9 11.84 -71.43 24.46
CA THR A 9 10.96 -70.28 24.16
C THR A 9 11.66 -68.90 24.20
N LEU A 10 11.20 -67.98 23.35
CA LEU A 10 11.28 -66.50 23.40
C LEU A 10 12.07 -65.78 24.54
N ARG A 11 13.08 -64.97 24.17
CA ARG A 11 12.93 -63.51 23.95
C ARG A 11 14.18 -62.83 23.37
N GLN A 12 13.97 -61.85 22.50
CA GLN A 12 14.99 -60.94 21.96
C GLN A 12 15.27 -59.80 22.97
N GLY A 13 16.45 -59.17 23.04
CA GLY A 13 17.66 -59.35 22.23
C GLY A 13 17.94 -58.17 21.29
N GLN A 14 18.63 -57.12 21.77
CA GLN A 14 19.32 -56.14 20.95
C GLN A 14 20.52 -55.55 21.70
N ALA A 15 21.70 -55.53 21.07
CA ALA A 15 22.97 -55.15 21.69
C ALA A 15 23.48 -53.79 21.17
N GLN A 16 24.31 -53.11 21.97
CA GLN A 16 25.10 -51.96 21.50
C GLN A 16 26.23 -52.40 20.57
N PRO A 17 26.74 -51.47 19.74
CA PRO A 17 28.20 -51.26 19.83
C PRO A 17 28.66 -49.78 19.80
N LYS A 18 29.42 -49.43 20.84
CA LYS A 18 30.76 -48.78 20.81
C LYS A 18 31.00 -47.53 19.93
N LYS A 19 31.05 -46.38 20.63
CA LYS A 19 32.01 -45.25 20.54
C LYS A 19 32.83 -45.04 19.23
N ALA A 20 32.76 -43.82 18.67
CA ALA A 20 33.89 -43.22 17.93
C ALA A 20 33.98 -41.67 18.05
N LYS A 21 35.14 -41.18 18.48
CA LYS A 21 35.79 -39.87 18.23
C LYS A 21 34.91 -38.59 18.15
N ALA A 22 34.95 -37.78 19.21
CA ALA A 22 34.75 -36.33 19.14
C ALA A 22 36.08 -35.60 18.81
N SER A 23 36.03 -34.39 18.25
CA SER A 23 37.22 -33.57 17.97
C SER A 23 37.00 -32.06 18.22
N SER A 24 38.03 -31.44 18.81
CA SER A 24 38.32 -29.99 18.88
C SER A 24 37.14 -29.01 19.02
N SER A 25 36.91 -28.54 20.25
CA SER A 25 36.21 -27.27 20.47
C SER A 25 37.06 -26.08 20.02
N LYS A 26 36.43 -25.02 19.49
CA LYS A 26 37.02 -23.67 19.40
C LYS A 26 36.20 -22.72 20.27
N LYS A 27 36.88 -22.06 21.22
CA LYS A 27 36.30 -21.03 22.07
C LYS A 27 35.93 -19.80 21.21
N SER A 28 34.75 -19.25 21.42
CA SER A 28 34.43 -17.85 21.16
C SER A 28 33.70 -17.30 22.39
N ALA A 29 33.97 -16.03 22.74
CA ALA A 29 33.64 -15.52 24.05
C ALA A 29 32.15 -15.20 24.22
N ALA A 30 31.60 -15.51 25.40
CA ALA A 30 30.35 -14.91 25.85
C ALA A 30 30.61 -13.43 26.17
N PHE A 31 30.08 -12.53 25.36
CA PHE A 31 30.00 -11.11 25.71
C PHE A 31 28.78 -10.89 26.60
N GLY A 32 29.00 -10.24 27.76
CA GLY A 32 27.93 -9.85 28.67
C GLY A 32 27.01 -8.77 28.08
N PRO A 33 25.88 -8.47 28.75
CA PRO A 33 24.99 -7.39 28.33
C PRO A 33 25.71 -6.04 28.44
N PRO A 34 25.65 -5.16 27.41
CA PRO A 34 26.16 -3.80 27.53
C PRO A 34 25.16 -2.91 28.29
N ASP A 35 25.64 -2.24 29.34
CA ASP A 35 24.82 -1.43 30.22
C ASP A 35 24.20 -0.17 29.58
N SER A 36 23.01 0.18 30.07
CA SER A 36 22.47 1.53 30.28
C SER A 36 22.88 2.70 29.34
N ILE A 37 22.79 2.55 28.01
CA ILE A 37 22.80 3.72 27.10
C ILE A 37 21.42 4.41 27.10
N ALA A 38 21.10 5.02 28.25
CA ALA A 38 19.86 5.77 28.51
C ALA A 38 20.16 7.22 28.92
N GLN A 39 21.07 7.89 28.18
CA GLN A 39 21.33 9.32 28.33
C GLN A 39 21.03 10.05 27.01
N GLY A 40 20.26 11.13 27.10
CA GLY A 40 19.77 11.86 25.93
C GLY A 40 20.89 12.51 25.12
N GLN A 41 21.23 11.92 23.97
CA GLN A 41 22.16 12.54 23.03
C GLN A 41 21.46 13.71 22.32
N GLN A 42 21.71 14.93 22.80
CA GLN A 42 21.33 16.15 22.09
C GLN A 42 22.07 16.22 20.74
N TYR A 43 21.31 16.37 19.65
CA TYR A 43 21.83 16.55 18.30
C TYR A 43 21.51 17.98 17.81
N SER A 44 22.54 18.73 17.43
CA SER A 44 22.37 20.02 16.76
C SER A 44 21.92 19.85 15.31
N ILE A 45 21.04 20.74 14.84
CA ILE A 45 20.59 20.80 13.45
C ILE A 45 21.23 22.02 12.80
N THR A 46 22.29 21.79 12.00
CA THR A 46 22.76 22.83 11.07
C THR A 46 21.86 22.82 9.84
N VAL A 47 20.91 23.76 9.78
CA VAL A 47 20.23 24.08 8.52
C VAL A 47 21.25 24.80 7.65
N LEU A 48 21.64 24.20 6.52
CA LEU A 48 22.48 24.88 5.54
C LEU A 48 21.66 26.01 4.91
N GLY A 49 21.98 27.24 5.33
CA GLY A 49 21.48 28.46 4.70
C GLY A 49 21.88 28.56 3.23
N GLN A 50 21.19 29.44 2.51
CA GLN A 50 21.53 29.72 1.10
C GLN A 50 22.92 30.34 1.05
N SER A 51 23.80 29.81 0.18
CA SER A 51 25.12 30.41 -0.04
C SER A 51 24.95 31.80 -0.65
N PRO A 52 25.68 32.83 -0.18
CA PRO A 52 25.72 34.12 -0.85
C PRO A 52 26.31 33.97 -2.26
N ALA A 53 25.97 34.91 -3.14
CA ALA A 53 26.43 34.94 -4.52
C ALA A 53 27.95 35.19 -4.63
N ARG A 54 28.51 34.86 -5.79
CA ARG A 54 29.82 35.31 -6.26
C ARG A 54 29.67 35.90 -7.67
N PRO A 55 30.52 36.87 -8.05
CA PRO A 55 30.23 37.79 -9.15
C PRO A 55 30.44 37.18 -10.55
N ASP A 56 29.96 37.90 -11.54
CA ASP A 56 29.95 37.53 -12.96
C ASP A 56 31.35 37.34 -13.57
N SER A 57 31.46 36.41 -14.51
CA SER A 57 32.63 36.27 -15.37
C SER A 57 32.22 35.88 -16.79
N THR A 58 32.41 36.80 -17.74
CA THR A 58 32.62 36.60 -19.19
C THR A 58 31.61 35.72 -19.97
N ALA A 59 30.89 36.35 -20.89
CA ALA A 59 29.97 35.67 -21.80
C ALA A 59 30.67 34.80 -22.86
N VAL A 60 30.03 33.69 -23.24
CA VAL A 60 30.33 32.88 -24.44
C VAL A 60 28.98 32.63 -25.15
N PRO A 61 28.85 32.93 -26.47
CA PRO A 61 27.58 32.79 -27.17
C PRO A 61 27.25 31.32 -27.49
N PRO A 62 25.96 30.91 -27.42
CA PRO A 62 25.54 29.56 -27.80
C PRO A 62 25.46 29.37 -29.33
N PRO A 63 25.72 28.15 -29.85
CA PRO A 63 25.54 27.85 -31.28
C PRO A 63 24.05 27.81 -31.69
N PRO A 64 23.73 28.01 -32.98
CA PRO A 64 22.37 28.20 -33.46
C PRO A 64 21.50 26.94 -33.39
N LEU A 65 20.22 27.12 -33.04
CA LEU A 65 19.21 26.07 -32.99
C LEU A 65 18.54 25.86 -34.36
N LEU A 66 18.88 24.76 -35.03
CA LEU A 66 18.13 24.24 -36.18
C LEU A 66 17.50 22.88 -35.85
N HIS A 67 16.25 22.87 -35.41
CA HIS A 67 15.27 21.82 -35.72
C HIS A 67 13.84 22.31 -35.43
N THR A 68 12.94 22.08 -36.38
CA THR A 68 11.56 22.59 -36.36
C THR A 68 10.69 21.80 -35.39
N MET A 69 9.95 22.49 -34.51
CA MET A 69 8.93 21.86 -33.66
C MET A 69 7.57 21.81 -34.34
N ALA A 70 7.06 20.60 -34.56
CA ALA A 70 5.66 20.41 -34.95
C ALA A 70 4.71 20.87 -33.81
N PRO A 71 3.60 21.57 -34.13
CA PRO A 71 2.73 22.18 -33.13
C PRO A 71 1.96 21.14 -32.31
N ARG A 72 1.86 21.37 -31.00
CA ARG A 72 1.05 20.55 -30.08
C ARG A 72 -0.40 21.05 -30.07
N LEU A 73 -1.32 20.26 -30.60
CA LEU A 73 -2.76 20.56 -30.53
C LEU A 73 -3.30 20.48 -29.08
N PRO A 74 -4.21 21.37 -28.67
CA PRO A 74 -4.76 21.42 -27.31
C PRO A 74 -5.81 20.32 -27.06
N SER A 75 -6.02 19.97 -25.78
CA SER A 75 -6.79 18.81 -25.33
C SER A 75 -8.31 19.03 -25.30
N ARG A 76 -8.91 19.45 -26.42
CA ARG A 76 -10.37 19.74 -26.54
C ARG A 76 -11.08 19.22 -27.80
N CYS A 77 -10.54 18.19 -28.48
CA CYS A 77 -11.17 17.59 -29.67
C CYS A 77 -11.45 16.08 -29.53
N TRP A 78 -12.12 15.65 -28.45
CA TRP A 78 -12.58 14.26 -28.25
C TRP A 78 -14.08 14.24 -27.93
N SER A 79 -14.90 14.37 -28.98
CA SER A 79 -16.35 14.11 -28.96
C SER A 79 -16.65 12.82 -29.74
N ALA A 80 -17.74 12.13 -29.38
CA ALA A 80 -18.02 10.80 -29.90
C ALA A 80 -18.38 10.79 -31.40
N CYS A 81 -17.96 9.72 -32.10
CA CYS A 81 -18.43 9.38 -33.43
C CYS A 81 -19.01 7.95 -33.41
N HIS A 82 -20.26 7.79 -33.86
CA HIS A 82 -20.94 6.49 -33.95
C HIS A 82 -20.53 5.79 -35.24
N LEU A 83 -20.00 4.57 -35.15
CA LEU A 83 -19.67 3.77 -36.32
C LEU A 83 -20.89 2.97 -36.79
N GLN A 84 -21.68 3.55 -37.71
CA GLN A 84 -22.68 2.79 -38.47
C GLN A 84 -21.99 1.91 -39.51
N GLN A 85 -22.38 0.64 -39.58
CA GLN A 85 -21.95 -0.28 -40.63
C GLN A 85 -22.73 0.03 -41.92
N ARG A 86 -22.02 0.34 -43.01
CA ARG A 86 -22.58 0.30 -44.37
C ARG A 86 -22.05 -0.95 -45.08
N THR A 87 -22.96 -1.71 -45.66
CA THR A 87 -22.66 -2.75 -46.64
C THR A 87 -22.32 -2.13 -48.00
N SER A 88 -21.41 -2.77 -48.73
CA SER A 88 -21.10 -2.43 -50.13
C SER A 88 -21.23 -3.69 -50.98
N GLN A 89 -22.23 -3.72 -51.86
CA GLN A 89 -22.34 -4.74 -52.90
C GLN A 89 -21.30 -4.45 -53.99
N PHE A 90 -20.72 -5.50 -54.58
CA PHE A 90 -20.02 -5.43 -55.85
C PHE A 90 -20.38 -6.66 -56.68
N LEU A 91 -20.72 -6.43 -57.96
CA LEU A 91 -21.11 -7.43 -58.95
C LEU A 91 -19.95 -7.67 -59.92
N LEU A 92 -19.66 -8.94 -60.22
CA LEU A 92 -18.99 -9.38 -61.46
C LEU A 92 -19.56 -10.77 -61.87
N PRO A 93 -19.45 -11.19 -63.15
CA PRO A 93 -20.53 -11.93 -63.81
C PRO A 93 -20.32 -13.46 -63.97
N HIS A 94 -21.31 -14.05 -64.65
CA HIS A 94 -21.54 -15.48 -64.92
C HIS A 94 -20.41 -16.25 -65.62
N LEU A 95 -20.29 -17.53 -65.26
CA LEU A 95 -20.05 -18.64 -66.20
C LEU A 95 -20.92 -19.83 -65.76
N ASP A 96 -21.63 -20.46 -66.70
CA ASP A 96 -22.53 -21.59 -66.44
C ASP A 96 -21.83 -22.96 -66.59
N THR A 97 -22.14 -23.92 -65.72
CA THR A 97 -22.21 -25.35 -66.14
C THR A 97 -22.97 -26.27 -65.17
N ALA A 98 -23.60 -27.29 -65.76
CA ALA A 98 -23.88 -28.62 -65.21
C ALA A 98 -24.65 -28.75 -63.87
N ALA A 99 -25.93 -29.12 -63.98
CA ALA A 99 -26.76 -29.54 -62.86
C ALA A 99 -26.36 -30.92 -62.29
N LEU A 100 -26.48 -31.08 -60.96
CA LEU A 100 -26.74 -32.37 -60.31
C LEU A 100 -27.83 -32.22 -59.27
N ARG A 101 -28.93 -32.96 -59.43
CA ARG A 101 -30.04 -33.01 -58.47
C ARG A 101 -29.61 -33.79 -57.22
N ARG A 102 -30.05 -33.35 -56.03
CA ARG A 102 -30.18 -34.22 -54.84
C ARG A 102 -31.65 -34.28 -54.42
N PRO A 103 -32.20 -35.47 -54.12
CA PRO A 103 -33.62 -35.63 -53.83
C PRO A 103 -33.98 -35.16 -52.43
N THR A 104 -35.16 -34.53 -52.31
CA THR A 104 -35.87 -34.39 -51.04
C THR A 104 -36.46 -35.74 -50.63
N ILE A 105 -36.06 -36.26 -49.47
CA ILE A 105 -36.68 -37.45 -48.86
C ILE A 105 -37.57 -36.97 -47.71
N SER A 106 -38.85 -37.33 -47.75
CA SER A 106 -39.82 -37.08 -46.69
C SER A 106 -39.66 -38.10 -45.55
N PRO A 107 -39.84 -37.69 -44.28
CA PRO A 107 -39.76 -38.61 -43.15
C PRO A 107 -41.05 -39.42 -42.98
N SER A 108 -40.98 -40.73 -43.27
CA SER A 108 -41.96 -41.72 -42.79
C SER A 108 -41.68 -42.07 -41.32
N ALA A 109 -42.68 -42.62 -40.62
CA ALA A 109 -42.70 -42.65 -39.16
C ALA A 109 -42.42 -44.02 -38.51
N GLY A 110 -41.56 -43.99 -37.48
CA GLY A 110 -41.49 -44.97 -36.39
C GLY A 110 -40.56 -46.19 -36.58
N PRO A 111 -40.35 -47.00 -35.53
CA PRO A 111 -40.71 -46.78 -34.13
C PRO A 111 -39.49 -46.81 -33.15
N SER A 112 -39.74 -46.31 -31.93
CA SER A 112 -39.03 -46.62 -30.67
C SER A 112 -37.64 -47.28 -30.71
N SER A 113 -36.59 -46.49 -30.53
CA SER A 113 -35.52 -46.85 -29.59
C SER A 113 -35.26 -45.68 -28.64
N SER A 114 -35.59 -45.87 -27.36
CA SER A 114 -35.41 -44.85 -26.33
C SER A 114 -33.97 -44.85 -25.83
N SER A 115 -33.02 -44.49 -26.70
CA SER A 115 -31.69 -44.07 -26.25
C SER A 115 -31.83 -42.74 -25.52
N SER A 116 -32.22 -42.83 -24.24
CA SER A 116 -32.16 -41.76 -23.26
C SER A 116 -30.68 -41.42 -23.02
N HIS A 117 -30.09 -40.72 -23.99
CA HIS A 117 -28.80 -40.07 -23.88
C HIS A 117 -28.86 -39.24 -22.60
N LEU A 118 -28.21 -39.75 -21.55
CA LEU A 118 -28.16 -39.09 -20.27
C LEU A 118 -27.55 -37.72 -20.52
N LEU A 119 -28.40 -36.69 -20.51
CA LEU A 119 -28.02 -35.30 -20.42
C LEU A 119 -27.48 -35.08 -19.01
N LEU A 120 -26.33 -35.71 -18.74
CA LEU A 120 -25.41 -35.33 -17.69
C LEU A 120 -25.34 -33.81 -17.77
N PRO A 121 -25.87 -33.08 -16.77
CA PRO A 121 -25.91 -31.64 -16.84
C PRO A 121 -24.48 -31.19 -17.08
N ARG A 122 -24.25 -30.31 -18.07
CA ARG A 122 -22.91 -29.82 -18.41
C ARG A 122 -22.30 -29.18 -17.17
N THR A 123 -21.62 -29.99 -16.37
CA THR A 123 -20.92 -29.61 -15.15
C THR A 123 -19.70 -28.85 -15.62
N THR A 124 -19.91 -27.56 -15.90
CA THR A 124 -18.85 -26.64 -16.30
C THR A 124 -17.74 -26.81 -15.29
N THR A 125 -16.63 -27.44 -15.69
CA THR A 125 -15.50 -27.70 -14.81
C THR A 125 -14.90 -26.35 -14.50
N ARG A 126 -15.34 -25.75 -13.39
CA ARG A 126 -15.06 -24.35 -13.04
C ARG A 126 -13.58 -24.23 -12.71
N GLY A 127 -12.80 -23.94 -13.76
CA GLY A 127 -11.35 -23.76 -13.69
C GLY A 127 -10.99 -22.82 -12.55
N VAL A 128 -10.03 -23.25 -11.75
CA VAL A 128 -9.80 -22.68 -10.42
C VAL A 128 -9.39 -21.22 -10.53
N LYS A 129 -10.30 -20.30 -10.19
CA LYS A 129 -10.01 -18.88 -10.39
C LYS A 129 -9.01 -18.33 -9.37
N TYR A 130 -8.95 -18.88 -8.14
CA TYR A 130 -7.95 -18.53 -7.12
C TYR A 130 -7.65 -19.74 -6.19
N GLY A 131 -6.37 -20.13 -6.09
CA GLY A 131 -5.88 -21.12 -5.11
C GLY A 131 -6.40 -22.53 -5.36
N TRP A 132 -7.12 -23.08 -4.37
CA TRP A 132 -7.72 -24.43 -4.38
C TRP A 132 -9.24 -24.40 -4.09
N SER A 133 -9.86 -23.21 -4.13
CA SER A 133 -11.30 -23.05 -3.85
C SER A 133 -12.09 -23.15 -5.16
N ASN A 134 -12.38 -24.39 -5.54
CA ASN A 134 -12.86 -24.74 -6.89
C ASN A 134 -14.40 -24.65 -7.01
N THR A 135 -15.10 -25.01 -5.94
CA THR A 135 -16.55 -25.27 -5.95
C THR A 135 -17.39 -24.18 -5.28
N LEU A 136 -16.81 -23.37 -4.40
CA LEU A 136 -17.57 -22.36 -3.66
C LEU A 136 -17.91 -21.14 -4.54
N PRO A 137 -19.18 -20.72 -4.66
CA PRO A 137 -19.54 -19.50 -5.38
C PRO A 137 -18.90 -18.24 -4.79
N LYS A 138 -18.81 -17.18 -5.62
CA LYS A 138 -18.28 -15.86 -5.20
C LYS A 138 -19.37 -14.89 -4.70
N ARG A 139 -20.64 -15.28 -4.79
CA ARG A 139 -21.83 -14.54 -4.34
C ARG A 139 -22.82 -15.56 -3.76
N GLY A 140 -23.66 -15.16 -2.81
CA GLY A 140 -24.63 -16.03 -2.12
C GLY A 140 -24.04 -16.88 -0.98
N SER A 141 -22.98 -17.64 -1.24
CA SER A 141 -22.42 -18.65 -0.32
C SER A 141 -21.62 -18.09 0.87
N LYS A 142 -22.29 -17.43 1.83
CA LYS A 142 -21.73 -17.01 3.13
C LYS A 142 -21.65 -18.16 4.16
N ALA A 143 -21.07 -19.29 3.76
CA ALA A 143 -21.05 -20.53 4.56
C ALA A 143 -20.25 -20.43 5.89
N THR A 144 -19.29 -19.51 5.99
CA THR A 144 -18.33 -19.41 7.11
C THR A 144 -18.98 -19.38 8.50
N ARG A 145 -20.18 -18.82 8.65
CA ARG A 145 -20.86 -18.72 9.96
C ARG A 145 -21.32 -20.07 10.54
N PHE A 146 -21.45 -21.11 9.70
CA PHE A 146 -21.91 -22.44 10.10
C PHE A 146 -20.75 -23.37 10.46
N ASN A 147 -19.54 -23.10 9.96
CA ASN A 147 -18.36 -23.95 10.13
C ASN A 147 -17.58 -23.52 11.39
N GLN A 148 -18.21 -23.63 12.56
CA GLN A 148 -17.65 -23.17 13.84
C GLN A 148 -16.84 -24.26 14.55
N VAL A 149 -15.69 -23.89 15.13
CA VAL A 149 -14.84 -24.80 15.91
C VAL A 149 -15.49 -25.26 17.22
N THR A 150 -16.48 -24.52 17.72
CA THR A 150 -17.28 -24.88 18.90
C THR A 150 -18.15 -26.12 18.66
N ALA A 151 -18.43 -26.48 17.40
CA ALA A 151 -19.13 -27.72 17.03
C ALA A 151 -18.16 -28.92 16.85
N GLY A 152 -17.00 -28.90 17.51
CA GLY A 152 -15.96 -29.93 17.38
C GLY A 152 -15.19 -29.93 16.05
N LEU A 153 -15.49 -29.01 15.14
CA LEU A 153 -14.82 -28.94 13.83
C LEU A 153 -13.36 -28.46 13.96
N PRO A 154 -12.42 -29.03 13.19
CA PRO A 154 -11.02 -28.64 13.25
C PRO A 154 -10.81 -27.18 12.80
N ALA A 155 -9.93 -26.46 13.50
CA ALA A 155 -9.66 -25.05 13.23
C ALA A 155 -9.10 -24.84 11.81
N PRO A 156 -9.76 -24.06 10.94
CA PRO A 156 -9.35 -23.94 9.55
C PRO A 156 -8.01 -23.22 9.43
N THR A 157 -7.10 -23.79 8.63
CA THR A 157 -5.77 -23.23 8.36
C THR A 157 -5.79 -22.00 7.43
N ALA A 158 -6.97 -21.52 7.05
CA ALA A 158 -7.21 -20.39 6.16
C ALA A 158 -8.27 -19.43 6.75
N GLY A 159 -8.36 -18.22 6.22
CA GLY A 159 -9.28 -17.19 6.70
C GLY A 159 -8.67 -16.25 7.76
N PRO A 160 -9.43 -15.26 8.27
CA PRO A 160 -8.88 -14.15 9.05
C PRO A 160 -8.20 -14.57 10.35
N ALA A 161 -8.82 -15.44 11.16
CA ALA A 161 -8.28 -15.86 12.45
C ALA A 161 -6.91 -16.56 12.32
N ALA A 162 -6.79 -17.52 11.39
CA ALA A 162 -5.52 -18.19 11.11
C ALA A 162 -4.47 -17.23 10.49
N ALA A 163 -4.90 -16.25 9.69
CA ALA A 163 -4.01 -15.25 9.12
C ALA A 163 -3.49 -14.24 10.15
N LEU A 164 -4.26 -13.93 11.20
CA LEU A 164 -3.83 -13.12 12.34
C LEU A 164 -2.87 -13.91 13.24
N LYS A 165 -3.22 -15.13 13.67
CA LYS A 165 -2.36 -15.97 14.53
C LYS A 165 -0.97 -16.22 13.92
N ARG A 166 -0.89 -16.43 12.60
CA ARG A 166 0.39 -16.54 11.88
C ARG A 166 1.23 -15.26 11.81
N LYS A 167 0.63 -14.10 12.09
CA LYS A 167 1.26 -12.77 11.99
C LYS A 167 1.34 -12.04 13.32
N GLU A 168 0.96 -12.68 14.42
CA GLU A 168 0.85 -12.06 15.74
C GLU A 168 2.18 -11.42 16.16
N ASN A 169 3.27 -12.20 16.18
CA ASN A 169 4.61 -11.72 16.54
C ASN A 169 5.14 -10.60 15.62
N THR A 170 4.81 -10.64 14.32
CA THR A 170 5.27 -9.65 13.32
C THR A 170 4.33 -8.45 13.17
N THR A 171 3.12 -8.50 13.72
CA THR A 171 2.23 -7.36 13.75
C THR A 171 2.62 -6.47 14.93
N PRO A 172 2.90 -5.17 14.71
CA PRO A 172 3.30 -4.27 15.79
C PRO A 172 2.15 -4.05 16.77
N VAL A 173 2.51 -3.75 18.02
CA VAL A 173 1.54 -3.53 19.10
C VAL A 173 0.78 -2.22 18.89
N ARG A 174 1.48 -1.15 18.50
CA ARG A 174 0.92 0.21 18.39
C ARG A 174 0.53 0.60 16.96
N ALA A 175 -0.38 1.58 16.88
CA ALA A 175 -0.64 2.32 15.65
C ALA A 175 0.59 3.13 15.18
N GLY A 176 0.61 3.46 13.89
CA GLY A 176 1.61 4.34 13.29
C GLY A 176 1.02 5.68 12.85
N VAL A 177 1.87 6.58 12.34
CA VAL A 177 1.50 7.93 11.90
C VAL A 177 1.68 8.11 10.39
N VAL A 178 0.92 9.03 9.81
CA VAL A 178 1.17 9.55 8.45
C VAL A 178 2.00 10.83 8.58
N ALA A 179 3.04 10.96 7.75
CA ALA A 179 3.93 12.11 7.75
C ALA A 179 4.29 12.56 6.32
N ILE A 180 4.71 13.80 6.18
CA ILE A 180 5.17 14.43 4.93
C ILE A 180 6.70 14.36 4.90
N LYS A 181 7.28 13.76 3.86
CA LYS A 181 8.74 13.82 3.62
C LYS A 181 9.14 15.22 3.17
N LYS A 182 9.69 16.04 4.08
CA LYS A 182 10.08 17.44 3.76
C LYS A 182 11.43 17.50 3.05
N GLY A 183 12.43 16.78 3.53
CA GLY A 183 13.80 16.84 3.00
C GLY A 183 14.73 15.78 3.56
N MET A 184 16.00 15.87 3.18
CA MET A 184 17.08 15.04 3.70
C MET A 184 18.24 15.97 4.08
N THR A 185 18.81 15.76 5.25
CA THR A 185 19.86 16.57 5.88
C THR A 185 20.90 15.62 6.51
N ALA A 186 21.88 16.16 7.22
CA ALA A 186 22.76 15.37 8.08
C ALA A 186 22.67 15.88 9.52
N LEU A 187 22.64 14.95 10.48
CA LEU A 187 22.93 15.24 11.88
C LEU A 187 24.38 14.90 12.17
N PHE A 188 25.03 15.67 13.03
CA PHE A 188 26.34 15.34 13.57
C PHE A 188 26.16 14.76 14.98
N SER A 189 26.75 13.59 15.23
CA SER A 189 26.87 13.05 16.59
C SER A 189 27.92 13.84 17.38
N ARG A 190 27.83 13.84 18.72
CA ARG A 190 28.85 14.41 19.62
C ARG A 190 30.25 13.82 19.39
N ARG A 191 30.36 12.65 18.74
CA ARG A 191 31.62 12.00 18.29
C ARG A 191 32.07 12.43 16.88
N GLY A 192 31.63 13.58 16.37
CA GLY A 192 31.94 14.07 15.02
C GLY A 192 31.30 13.31 13.85
N THR A 193 30.71 12.13 14.09
CA THR A 193 30.14 11.28 13.04
C THR A 193 28.96 11.94 12.33
N ARG A 194 29.09 12.16 11.01
CA ARG A 194 28.03 12.70 10.14
C ARG A 194 27.04 11.59 9.74
N ILE A 195 25.78 11.71 10.14
CA ILE A 195 24.71 10.73 9.87
C ILE A 195 23.69 11.32 8.88
N PRO A 196 23.53 10.76 7.67
CA PRO A 196 22.48 11.19 6.75
C PRO A 196 21.10 10.79 7.27
N CYS A 197 20.13 11.71 7.17
CA CYS A 197 18.80 11.53 7.76
C CYS A 197 17.71 12.22 6.92
N THR A 198 16.50 11.67 6.96
CA THR A 198 15.30 12.23 6.33
C THR A 198 14.42 12.91 7.39
N VAL A 199 13.97 14.13 7.11
CA VAL A 199 13.03 14.89 7.97
C VAL A 199 11.60 14.61 7.52
N LEU A 200 10.78 14.09 8.44
CA LEU A 200 9.38 13.75 8.23
C LEU A 200 8.50 14.61 9.15
N GLN A 201 7.63 15.47 8.60
CA GLN A 201 6.72 16.29 9.41
C GLN A 201 5.36 15.62 9.59
N LEU A 202 4.84 15.60 10.81
CA LEU A 202 3.47 15.24 11.14
C LEU A 202 2.62 16.51 11.04
N ASP A 203 1.66 16.52 10.12
CA ASP A 203 0.72 17.64 9.93
C ASP A 203 -0.69 17.17 10.27
N SER A 204 -1.25 17.77 11.34
CA SER A 204 -2.63 17.59 11.78
C SER A 204 -3.08 16.13 11.84
N VAL A 205 -2.19 15.26 12.36
CA VAL A 205 -2.35 13.80 12.35
C VAL A 205 -3.33 13.37 13.44
N GLN A 206 -4.49 12.83 13.06
CA GLN A 206 -5.57 12.47 14.00
C GLN A 206 -6.15 11.10 13.65
N VAL A 207 -6.58 10.33 14.65
CA VAL A 207 -7.21 9.02 14.41
C VAL A 207 -8.71 9.17 14.16
N LEU A 208 -9.22 8.43 13.17
CA LEU A 208 -10.55 8.60 12.59
C LEU A 208 -11.47 7.40 12.85
N LEU A 209 -10.94 6.19 12.92
CA LEU A 209 -11.72 4.97 13.06
C LEU A 209 -10.88 3.82 13.61
N ASN A 210 -11.41 3.11 14.58
CA ASN A 210 -10.92 1.79 14.97
C ASN A 210 -11.67 0.71 14.19
N LYS A 211 -10.93 -0.22 13.60
CA LYS A 211 -11.48 -1.47 13.07
C LYS A 211 -11.27 -2.56 14.11
N THR A 212 -12.37 -3.13 14.61
CA THR A 212 -12.35 -4.29 15.50
C THR A 212 -12.40 -5.60 14.70
N ARG A 213 -11.96 -6.70 15.33
CA ARG A 213 -11.96 -8.03 14.73
C ARG A 213 -13.35 -8.51 14.30
N GLU A 214 -14.40 -8.09 15.00
CA GLU A 214 -15.79 -8.44 14.70
C GLU A 214 -16.28 -7.72 13.44
N ASN A 215 -16.15 -6.39 13.41
CA ASN A 215 -16.65 -5.56 12.31
C ASN A 215 -15.83 -5.67 11.01
N ALA A 216 -14.53 -5.94 11.11
CA ALA A 216 -13.61 -5.90 9.96
C ALA A 216 -12.79 -7.18 9.74
N GLY A 217 -12.79 -8.14 10.66
CA GLY A 217 -11.96 -9.35 10.61
C GLY A 217 -10.50 -9.14 11.01
N TYR A 218 -10.09 -7.94 11.42
CA TYR A 218 -8.73 -7.61 11.90
C TYR A 218 -8.72 -6.30 12.70
N PHE A 219 -7.70 -6.12 13.55
CA PHE A 219 -7.47 -4.88 14.27
C PHE A 219 -6.66 -3.87 13.45
N ALA A 220 -7.15 -2.64 13.36
CA ALA A 220 -6.41 -1.53 12.76
C ALA A 220 -6.93 -0.17 13.23
N VAL A 221 -6.01 0.79 13.38
CA VAL A 221 -6.34 2.21 13.55
C VAL A 221 -6.25 2.93 12.21
N GLN A 222 -7.29 3.65 11.84
CA GLN A 222 -7.33 4.51 10.66
C GLN A 222 -6.94 5.93 11.07
N VAL A 223 -5.83 6.44 10.54
CA VAL A 223 -5.25 7.76 10.84
C VAL A 223 -5.36 8.65 9.61
N GLY A 224 -5.80 9.89 9.81
CA GLY A 224 -5.80 10.95 8.80
C GLY A 224 -4.71 11.99 9.08
N ALA A 225 -4.22 12.64 8.03
CA ALA A 225 -3.24 13.73 8.12
C ALA A 225 -3.44 14.75 6.98
N VAL A 226 -2.90 15.95 7.22
CA VAL A 226 -3.01 17.17 6.40
C VAL A 226 -4.47 17.68 6.30
N PRO A 227 -4.76 18.94 6.68
CA PRO A 227 -6.10 19.52 6.53
C PRO A 227 -6.47 19.67 5.06
N LYS A 228 -7.73 19.37 4.71
CA LYS A 228 -8.27 19.50 3.35
C LYS A 228 -9.45 20.47 3.37
N ARG A 229 -9.34 21.54 2.58
CA ARG A 229 -10.40 22.56 2.42
C ARG A 229 -11.75 21.88 2.08
N PRO A 230 -12.86 22.17 2.82
CA PRO A 230 -14.11 21.43 2.69
C PRO A 230 -14.73 21.53 1.29
N SER A 231 -14.57 22.65 0.59
CA SER A 231 -15.04 22.82 -0.80
C SER A 231 -14.32 21.94 -1.83
N THR A 232 -13.26 21.23 -1.44
CA THR A 232 -12.51 20.28 -2.28
C THR A 232 -12.73 18.82 -1.81
N ALA A 233 -13.45 18.63 -0.70
CA ALA A 233 -13.86 17.32 -0.21
C ALA A 233 -15.17 16.88 -0.89
N LEU A 234 -15.31 15.57 -1.15
CA LEU A 234 -16.54 15.03 -1.71
C LEU A 234 -17.60 14.91 -0.62
N ALA A 235 -18.88 15.11 -0.94
CA ALA A 235 -19.97 15.05 0.05
C ALA A 235 -19.99 13.77 0.92
N PRO A 236 -19.72 12.55 0.40
CA PRO A 236 -19.59 11.35 1.23
C PRO A 236 -18.39 11.38 2.20
N GLN A 237 -17.31 12.08 1.84
CA GLN A 237 -16.18 12.31 2.76
C GLN A 237 -16.57 13.30 3.86
N LEU A 238 -17.24 14.39 3.51
CA LEU A 238 -17.69 15.40 4.47
C LEU A 238 -18.59 14.79 5.56
N GLY A 239 -19.62 14.02 5.17
CA GLY A 239 -20.47 13.32 6.15
C GLY A 239 -19.72 12.29 7.00
N TYR A 240 -18.71 11.61 6.43
CA TYR A 240 -17.85 10.69 7.17
C TYR A 240 -16.97 11.39 8.23
N PHE A 241 -16.47 12.59 7.96
CA PHE A 241 -15.67 13.38 8.90
C PHE A 241 -16.54 14.09 9.95
N GLU A 242 -17.70 14.62 9.53
CA GLU A 242 -18.72 15.24 10.38
C GLU A 242 -19.18 14.31 11.51
N ALA A 243 -19.50 13.05 11.19
CA ALA A 243 -19.91 12.01 12.16
C ALA A 243 -18.82 11.60 13.20
N LYS A 244 -17.69 12.31 13.23
CA LYS A 244 -16.52 12.07 14.09
C LYS A 244 -16.03 13.33 14.79
N GLY A 245 -16.55 14.51 14.44
CA GLY A 245 -16.08 15.80 14.96
C GLY A 245 -14.70 16.23 14.42
N VAL A 246 -14.19 15.57 13.38
CA VAL A 246 -12.84 15.80 12.85
C VAL A 246 -12.90 16.61 11.55
N GLU A 247 -11.94 17.50 11.33
CA GLU A 247 -11.82 18.22 10.06
C GLU A 247 -11.54 17.28 8.86
N PRO A 248 -11.93 17.65 7.62
CA PRO A 248 -11.64 16.82 6.45
C PRO A 248 -10.14 16.68 6.22
N LYS A 249 -9.63 15.45 6.14
CA LYS A 249 -8.20 15.16 5.92
C LYS A 249 -7.88 14.88 4.45
N GLN A 250 -6.70 15.27 3.99
CA GLN A 250 -6.25 15.04 2.61
C GLN A 250 -5.81 13.58 2.40
N HIS A 251 -5.13 13.00 3.38
CA HIS A 251 -4.64 11.64 3.33
C HIS A 251 -5.16 10.82 4.51
N VAL A 252 -5.59 9.59 4.22
CA VAL A 252 -6.11 8.64 5.22
C VAL A 252 -5.41 7.29 5.02
N ALA A 253 -4.95 6.69 6.10
CA ALA A 253 -4.17 5.46 6.11
C ALA A 253 -4.61 4.54 7.24
N GLU A 254 -4.60 3.23 6.99
CA GLU A 254 -4.81 2.22 8.02
C GLU A 254 -3.48 1.64 8.50
N PHE A 255 -3.33 1.54 9.82
CA PHE A 255 -2.22 0.90 10.51
C PHE A 255 -2.76 -0.31 11.26
N ARG A 256 -2.35 -1.51 10.83
CA ARG A 256 -2.72 -2.75 11.52
C ARG A 256 -1.95 -2.87 12.81
N VAL A 257 -2.65 -3.30 13.85
CA VAL A 257 -2.14 -3.50 15.20
C VAL A 257 -2.40 -4.93 15.64
N ARG A 258 -1.64 -5.44 16.61
CA ARG A 258 -1.73 -6.84 17.06
C ARG A 258 -3.09 -7.14 17.72
N ASN A 259 -3.41 -6.36 18.75
CA ASN A 259 -4.53 -6.56 19.69
C ASN A 259 -5.31 -5.26 19.88
N GLU A 260 -6.41 -5.33 20.63
CA GLU A 260 -7.28 -4.17 20.97
C GLU A 260 -6.56 -3.10 21.78
N GLN A 261 -5.55 -3.47 22.57
CA GLN A 261 -4.60 -2.57 23.25
C GLN A 261 -3.85 -1.61 22.31
N GLY A 262 -3.82 -1.89 21.00
CA GLY A 262 -3.22 -1.03 19.97
C GLY A 262 -4.21 -0.04 19.34
N LEU A 263 -5.49 -0.08 19.71
CA LEU A 263 -6.51 0.85 19.26
C LEU A 263 -6.42 2.17 20.03
N LEU A 264 -6.81 3.27 19.40
CA LEU A 264 -6.72 4.62 19.96
C LEU A 264 -8.09 5.31 19.86
N PRO A 265 -8.54 6.07 20.87
CA PRO A 265 -9.83 6.75 20.82
C PRO A 265 -9.92 7.73 19.64
N VAL A 266 -11.12 7.91 19.09
CA VAL A 266 -11.31 8.69 17.85
C VAL A 266 -11.25 10.20 18.14
N GLY A 267 -10.66 10.97 17.22
CA GLY A 267 -10.54 12.42 17.32
C GLY A 267 -9.20 12.91 17.90
N VAL A 268 -8.52 12.08 18.69
CA VAL A 268 -7.22 12.42 19.31
C VAL A 268 -6.12 12.68 18.27
N GLN A 269 -5.20 13.60 18.60
CA GLN A 269 -4.07 14.00 17.77
C GLN A 269 -2.79 13.25 18.17
N LEU A 270 -2.04 12.80 17.15
CA LEU A 270 -0.74 12.15 17.30
C LEU A 270 0.37 13.17 17.01
N GLN A 271 1.24 13.38 18.00
CA GLN A 271 2.42 14.24 17.91
C GLN A 271 3.70 13.40 17.67
N PRO A 272 4.84 14.04 17.30
CA PRO A 272 6.10 13.34 17.05
C PRO A 272 6.58 12.44 18.19
N ASP A 273 6.33 12.85 19.44
CA ASP A 273 6.60 12.11 20.69
C ASP A 273 5.85 10.77 20.85
N TRP A 274 5.03 10.37 19.89
CA TRP A 274 4.62 8.97 19.75
C TRP A 274 5.82 8.02 19.59
N PHE A 275 6.97 8.52 19.12
CA PHE A 275 8.22 7.78 19.01
C PHE A 275 9.27 8.32 19.98
N HIS A 276 10.12 7.45 20.52
CA HIS A 276 11.31 7.87 21.27
C HIS A 276 12.56 7.92 20.39
N VAL A 277 13.57 8.69 20.81
CA VAL A 277 14.90 8.67 20.18
C VAL A 277 15.52 7.27 20.34
N GLY A 278 16.18 6.78 19.28
CA GLY A 278 16.74 5.42 19.23
C GLY A 278 15.75 4.33 18.84
N GLN A 279 14.44 4.62 18.74
CA GLN A 279 13.45 3.62 18.34
C GLN A 279 13.64 3.16 16.88
N TRP A 280 13.35 1.88 16.61
CA TRP A 280 13.34 1.32 15.25
C TRP A 280 11.95 1.42 14.61
N VAL A 281 11.88 1.96 13.40
CA VAL A 281 10.65 2.14 12.61
C VAL A 281 10.76 1.62 11.18
N ASP A 282 9.66 1.12 10.66
CA ASP A 282 9.45 0.82 9.23
C ASP A 282 8.73 2.01 8.58
N VAL A 283 9.31 2.57 7.51
CA VAL A 283 8.74 3.72 6.79
C VAL A 283 8.30 3.30 5.38
N ARG A 284 7.00 3.45 5.09
CA ARG A 284 6.37 3.03 3.83
C ARG A 284 5.97 4.25 3.00
N GLY A 285 6.41 4.34 1.75
CA GLY A 285 6.14 5.48 0.88
C GLY A 285 6.13 5.12 -0.60
N THR A 286 5.45 5.93 -1.41
CA THR A 286 5.41 5.72 -2.87
C THR A 286 6.73 6.16 -3.50
N SER A 287 7.45 5.22 -4.11
CA SER A 287 8.70 5.47 -4.83
C SER A 287 8.54 6.51 -5.94
N ARG A 288 9.59 7.31 -6.20
CA ARG A 288 9.58 8.29 -7.30
C ARG A 288 9.35 7.56 -8.63
N GLY A 289 8.35 8.00 -9.40
CA GLY A 289 8.13 7.49 -10.76
C GLY A 289 9.34 7.77 -11.66
N MET A 290 9.63 6.86 -12.58
CA MET A 290 10.68 7.02 -13.59
C MET A 290 10.16 6.99 -15.03
N GLY A 291 8.89 6.63 -15.24
CA GLY A 291 8.30 6.50 -16.58
C GLY A 291 8.42 5.07 -17.11
N PHE A 292 8.53 4.91 -18.43
CA PHE A 292 8.82 3.64 -19.09
C PHE A 292 10.33 3.46 -19.19
N GLU A 293 10.86 2.35 -18.66
CA GLU A 293 12.30 2.13 -18.50
C GLU A 293 12.81 0.91 -19.25
N GLY A 294 14.01 1.06 -19.81
CA GLY A 294 14.74 -0.01 -20.50
C GLY A 294 15.24 -1.11 -19.55
N GLY A 295 15.53 -2.29 -20.11
CA GLY A 295 15.96 -3.46 -19.32
C GLY A 295 17.17 -3.21 -18.43
N MET A 296 18.14 -2.42 -18.89
CA MET A 296 19.34 -2.05 -18.12
C MET A 296 18.99 -1.33 -16.80
N LYS A 297 18.18 -0.28 -16.86
CA LYS A 297 17.80 0.52 -15.68
C LYS A 297 16.71 -0.14 -14.82
N ARG A 298 15.81 -0.90 -15.43
CA ARG A 298 14.70 -1.58 -14.74
C ARG A 298 15.12 -2.87 -14.02
N HIS A 299 16.10 -3.60 -14.56
CA HIS A 299 16.44 -4.96 -14.13
C HIS A 299 17.94 -5.21 -13.92
N GLY A 300 18.81 -4.24 -14.19
CA GLY A 300 20.27 -4.39 -14.07
C GLY A 300 20.92 -5.15 -15.24
N PHE A 301 20.31 -5.19 -16.42
CA PHE A 301 20.93 -5.84 -17.59
C PHE A 301 22.22 -5.13 -18.02
N SER A 302 23.24 -5.92 -18.39
CA SER A 302 24.56 -5.46 -18.87
C SER A 302 24.50 -4.68 -20.19
N GLY A 303 23.51 -4.97 -21.03
CA GLY A 303 23.55 -4.61 -22.45
C GLY A 303 24.46 -5.56 -23.22
N GLN A 304 24.95 -5.11 -24.39
CA GLN A 304 25.85 -5.84 -25.28
C GLN A 304 27.11 -5.02 -25.60
N ASN A 305 28.02 -5.60 -26.40
CA ASN A 305 29.26 -4.97 -26.84
C ASN A 305 29.02 -3.59 -27.50
N LYS A 306 29.97 -2.67 -27.30
CA LYS A 306 29.91 -1.31 -27.86
C LYS A 306 30.46 -1.23 -29.30
N SER A 307 31.71 -1.67 -29.49
CA SER A 307 32.50 -1.45 -30.72
C SER A 307 32.65 -2.70 -31.58
N HIS A 308 32.92 -3.86 -30.98
CA HIS A 308 33.24 -5.09 -31.70
C HIS A 308 31.99 -5.72 -32.35
N GLY A 309 31.71 -5.32 -33.61
CA GLY A 309 30.72 -5.94 -34.50
C GLY A 309 29.25 -5.80 -34.09
N ASN A 310 28.93 -5.00 -33.07
CA ASN A 310 27.54 -4.89 -32.59
C ASN A 310 26.71 -3.95 -33.48
N SER A 311 25.78 -4.52 -34.24
CA SER A 311 24.78 -3.75 -34.99
C SER A 311 23.56 -3.43 -34.12
N LEU A 312 23.38 -2.14 -33.79
CA LEU A 312 22.18 -1.52 -33.18
C LEU A 312 21.72 -2.07 -31.81
N ASN A 313 22.42 -3.03 -31.20
CA ASN A 313 21.91 -3.83 -30.08
C ASN A 313 22.57 -3.54 -28.72
N HIS A 314 23.45 -2.54 -28.63
CA HIS A 314 24.24 -2.21 -27.42
C HIS A 314 23.45 -2.16 -26.09
N ARG A 315 22.16 -1.81 -26.14
CA ARG A 315 21.28 -1.63 -24.96
C ARG A 315 20.02 -2.51 -24.97
N THR A 316 19.91 -3.47 -25.89
CA THR A 316 18.74 -4.38 -25.97
C THR A 316 18.80 -5.48 -24.90
N GLY A 317 17.70 -6.22 -24.74
CA GLY A 317 17.56 -7.21 -23.66
C GLY A 317 18.21 -8.58 -23.93
N GLY A 318 18.82 -8.79 -25.10
CA GLY A 318 19.23 -10.13 -25.55
C GLY A 318 18.03 -11.06 -25.74
N SER A 319 18.24 -12.37 -25.59
CA SER A 319 17.20 -13.37 -25.85
C SER A 319 16.03 -13.31 -24.85
N VAL A 320 14.81 -13.35 -25.39
CA VAL A 320 13.56 -13.40 -24.61
C VAL A 320 13.24 -14.79 -24.06
N GLY A 321 13.73 -15.87 -24.67
CA GLY A 321 13.51 -17.25 -24.21
C GLY A 321 14.29 -18.30 -25.03
N PRO A 322 14.27 -19.58 -24.64
CA PRO A 322 14.83 -20.67 -25.43
C PRO A 322 14.00 -21.01 -26.67
N SER A 323 14.50 -21.93 -27.50
CA SER A 323 13.79 -22.49 -28.66
C SER A 323 12.73 -23.53 -28.26
N GLN A 324 12.16 -24.24 -29.23
CA GLN A 324 10.99 -25.13 -29.13
C GLN A 324 10.94 -26.04 -27.89
N GLY A 325 12.08 -26.60 -27.46
CA GLY A 325 12.17 -27.45 -26.25
C GLY A 325 11.70 -26.79 -24.94
N SER A 326 11.57 -25.47 -24.87
CA SER A 326 10.94 -24.77 -23.74
C SER A 326 9.44 -24.49 -23.91
N GLY A 327 8.80 -25.10 -24.91
CA GLY A 327 7.37 -24.91 -25.22
C GLY A 327 7.07 -23.64 -26.03
N SER A 328 7.98 -23.25 -26.93
CA SER A 328 7.80 -22.23 -28.00
C SER A 328 7.17 -20.89 -27.59
N ARG A 329 7.40 -20.41 -26.37
CA ARG A 329 6.77 -19.18 -25.83
C ARG A 329 7.65 -18.46 -24.81
N VAL A 330 7.48 -17.15 -24.70
CA VAL A 330 8.05 -16.37 -23.59
C VAL A 330 7.32 -16.75 -22.29
N HIS A 331 8.08 -17.14 -21.27
CA HIS A 331 7.50 -17.50 -19.97
C HIS A 331 6.95 -16.27 -19.21
N PRO A 332 5.79 -16.38 -18.53
CA PRO A 332 5.29 -15.34 -17.63
C PRO A 332 6.34 -14.94 -16.59
N GLY A 333 6.46 -13.64 -16.30
CA GLY A 333 7.44 -13.11 -15.37
C GLY A 333 8.85 -12.87 -15.95
N LYS A 334 9.09 -13.16 -17.25
CA LYS A 334 10.33 -12.77 -17.93
C LYS A 334 10.59 -11.26 -17.75
N LYS A 335 11.79 -10.93 -17.26
CA LYS A 335 12.24 -9.55 -17.08
C LYS A 335 12.30 -8.83 -18.44
N MET A 336 11.50 -7.77 -18.59
CA MET A 336 11.36 -6.97 -19.81
C MET A 336 11.29 -5.47 -19.49
N PRO A 337 11.56 -4.56 -20.45
CA PRO A 337 11.34 -3.12 -20.28
C PRO A 337 9.88 -2.80 -19.89
N GLY A 338 9.62 -1.62 -19.35
CA GLY A 338 8.29 -1.21 -18.93
C GLY A 338 8.28 -0.17 -17.80
N ARG A 339 7.09 0.16 -17.29
CA ARG A 339 6.96 1.20 -16.25
C ARG A 339 7.73 0.86 -14.95
N MET A 340 8.36 1.87 -14.37
CA MET A 340 9.20 1.77 -13.16
C MET A 340 8.94 2.94 -12.19
N GLY A 341 9.05 2.67 -10.89
CA GLY A 341 8.70 3.62 -9.83
C GLY A 341 7.19 3.81 -9.69
N GLY A 342 6.76 4.76 -8.84
CA GLY A 342 5.34 4.99 -8.56
C GLY A 342 4.67 3.88 -7.74
N GLN A 343 5.44 2.94 -7.21
CA GLN A 343 4.99 1.80 -6.41
C GLN A 343 5.33 1.99 -4.93
N SER A 344 4.54 1.41 -4.03
CA SER A 344 4.80 1.44 -2.59
C SER A 344 6.08 0.66 -2.26
N ALA A 345 7.05 1.32 -1.64
CA ALA A 345 8.26 0.72 -1.09
C ALA A 345 8.28 0.88 0.44
N THR A 346 8.89 -0.08 1.14
CA THR A 346 9.14 0.00 2.59
C THR A 346 10.64 0.02 2.84
N ALA A 347 11.12 1.01 3.57
CA ALA A 347 12.44 0.98 4.19
C ALA A 347 12.23 0.50 5.64
N GLN A 348 12.83 -0.65 5.98
CA GLN A 348 12.67 -1.28 7.30
C GLN A 348 13.85 -0.95 8.22
N ASN A 349 13.62 -1.10 9.53
CA ASN A 349 14.66 -0.96 10.56
C ASN A 349 15.43 0.37 10.46
N LEU A 350 14.73 1.49 10.26
CA LEU A 350 15.35 2.82 10.35
C LEU A 350 15.31 3.30 11.80
N SER A 351 16.41 3.86 12.31
CA SER A 351 16.46 4.43 13.66
C SER A 351 15.96 5.87 13.68
N VAL A 352 15.07 6.20 14.61
CA VAL A 352 14.70 7.59 14.96
C VAL A 352 15.90 8.26 15.64
N LEU A 353 16.31 9.43 15.13
CA LEU A 353 17.49 10.16 15.60
C LEU A 353 17.12 11.38 16.45
N LYS A 354 16.13 12.16 16.03
CA LYS A 354 15.57 13.26 16.83
C LYS A 354 14.05 13.28 16.67
N VAL A 355 13.37 13.66 17.74
CA VAL A 355 11.94 13.93 17.81
C VAL A 355 11.77 15.34 18.33
N ASP A 356 10.85 16.10 17.76
CA ASP A 356 10.75 17.56 17.96
C ASP A 356 9.28 17.98 17.74
N ASN A 357 8.57 18.25 18.84
CA ASN A 357 7.13 18.49 18.81
C ASN A 357 6.79 19.87 18.25
N ASP A 358 7.59 20.89 18.55
CA ASP A 358 7.33 22.29 18.18
C ASP A 358 7.43 22.51 16.66
N LEU A 359 8.41 21.86 16.02
CA LEU A 359 8.50 21.81 14.55
C LEU A 359 7.58 20.74 13.93
N GLY A 360 7.01 19.86 14.75
CA GLY A 360 6.17 18.73 14.33
C GLY A 360 6.94 17.65 13.57
N ILE A 361 8.25 17.43 13.83
CA ILE A 361 9.10 16.55 13.02
C ILE A 361 9.64 15.32 13.75
N VAL A 362 9.74 14.22 13.00
CA VAL A 362 10.53 13.03 13.32
C VAL A 362 11.68 12.94 12.32
N VAL A 363 12.91 12.90 12.82
CA VAL A 363 14.13 12.79 12.02
C VAL A 363 14.61 11.34 12.03
N VAL A 364 14.62 10.71 10.86
CA VAL A 364 14.87 9.26 10.70
C VAL A 364 16.17 9.02 9.94
N LYS A 365 16.99 8.07 10.39
CA LYS A 365 18.26 7.70 9.73
C LYS A 365 18.06 7.20 8.30
N GLY A 366 18.93 7.62 7.39
CA GLY A 366 18.96 7.16 6.01
C GLY A 366 17.89 7.77 5.10
N ALA A 367 17.61 7.08 3.99
CA ALA A 367 16.76 7.56 2.91
C ALA A 367 15.38 6.90 2.92
N VAL A 368 14.32 7.72 2.85
CA VAL A 368 12.93 7.26 2.72
C VAL A 368 12.47 7.32 1.26
N ALA A 369 11.59 6.40 0.85
CA ALA A 369 11.01 6.38 -0.50
C ALA A 369 10.19 7.65 -0.84
N GLY A 370 10.25 8.08 -2.11
CA GLY A 370 9.41 9.15 -2.67
C GLY A 370 10.07 10.54 -2.76
N PRO A 371 9.41 11.50 -3.44
CA PRO A 371 9.86 12.89 -3.58
C PRO A 371 9.71 13.70 -2.29
N LYS A 372 10.24 14.93 -2.27
CA LYS A 372 9.85 15.94 -1.26
C LYS A 372 8.34 16.23 -1.38
N GLY A 373 7.67 16.50 -0.26
CA GLY A 373 6.20 16.60 -0.20
C GLY A 373 5.46 15.25 -0.28
N GLY A 374 6.17 14.14 -0.53
CA GLY A 374 5.57 12.81 -0.59
C GLY A 374 5.08 12.33 0.77
N MET A 375 3.87 11.76 0.80
CA MET A 375 3.30 11.15 2.00
C MET A 375 3.94 9.81 2.31
N VAL A 376 4.26 9.58 3.58
CA VAL A 376 4.84 8.35 4.09
C VAL A 376 4.10 7.89 5.35
N LYS A 377 4.16 6.59 5.62
CA LYS A 377 3.60 5.95 6.81
C LYS A 377 4.74 5.47 7.68
N ILE A 378 4.82 5.93 8.93
CA ILE A 378 5.82 5.51 9.92
C ILE A 378 5.12 4.56 10.89
N GLN A 379 5.71 3.40 11.18
CA GLN A 379 5.21 2.45 12.17
C GLN A 379 6.38 1.76 12.89
N ASP A 380 6.17 1.30 14.13
CA ASP A 380 7.13 0.48 14.86
C ASP A 380 7.62 -0.71 13.98
N ALA A 381 8.93 -0.98 13.97
CA ALA A 381 9.56 -1.89 13.00
C ALA A 381 9.16 -3.37 13.19
N VAL A 382 8.84 -4.06 12.09
CA VAL A 382 8.33 -5.45 12.08
C VAL A 382 9.39 -6.51 12.44
N LEU A 383 10.67 -6.19 12.25
CA LEU A 383 11.81 -7.11 12.44
C LEU A 383 12.63 -6.80 13.70
N LYS A 384 12.04 -6.06 14.65
CA LYS A 384 12.63 -5.67 15.93
C LYS A 384 11.61 -5.92 17.05
N PRO A 385 12.06 -6.05 18.31
CA PRO A 385 11.13 -6.05 19.44
C PRO A 385 10.30 -4.75 19.45
N PRO A 386 9.06 -4.79 19.97
CA PRO A 386 8.27 -3.58 20.20
C PRO A 386 9.00 -2.63 21.17
N PRO A 387 8.63 -1.33 21.22
CA PRO A 387 9.13 -0.42 22.25
C PRO A 387 8.76 -0.93 23.66
N PRO A 388 9.53 -0.58 24.70
CA PRO A 388 9.29 -1.05 26.07
C PRO A 388 7.87 -0.71 26.55
N GLU A 389 7.24 -1.62 27.31
CA GLU A 389 5.85 -1.43 27.77
C GLU A 389 5.63 -0.12 28.54
N LYS A 390 6.65 0.31 29.30
CA LYS A 390 6.67 1.60 30.00
C LYS A 390 6.38 2.76 29.02
N TRP A 391 7.11 2.83 27.90
CA TRP A 391 6.88 3.84 26.86
C TRP A 391 5.51 3.71 26.20
N ILE A 392 5.00 2.49 26.02
CA ILE A 392 3.64 2.27 25.48
C ILE A 392 2.60 2.89 26.43
N ARG A 393 2.70 2.65 27.74
CA ARG A 393 1.81 3.23 28.75
C ARG A 393 1.95 4.75 28.83
N GLU A 394 3.17 5.27 28.93
CA GLU A 394 3.47 6.71 29.01
C GLU A 394 2.96 7.48 27.78
N SER A 395 3.13 6.93 26.56
CA SER A 395 2.67 7.56 25.32
C SER A 395 1.14 7.57 25.19
N LEU A 396 0.44 6.57 25.74
CA LEU A 396 -1.03 6.57 25.84
C LEU A 396 -1.53 7.56 26.91
N GLU A 397 -0.91 7.56 28.10
CA GLU A 397 -1.27 8.46 29.21
C GLU A 397 -1.09 9.94 28.82
N THR A 398 0.02 10.26 28.15
CA THR A 398 0.29 11.61 27.63
C THR A 398 -0.76 12.04 26.60
N LEU A 399 -1.20 11.11 25.75
CA LEU A 399 -2.24 11.34 24.74
C LEU A 399 -3.62 11.54 25.40
N MET A 400 -3.94 10.81 26.47
CA MET A 400 -5.15 11.03 27.28
C MET A 400 -5.15 12.39 27.98
N LYS A 401 -4.02 12.76 28.62
CA LYS A 401 -3.85 14.07 29.28
C LYS A 401 -4.03 15.26 28.32
N ARG A 402 -3.69 15.11 27.04
CA ARG A 402 -3.94 16.11 25.98
C ARG A 402 -5.39 16.20 25.51
N HIS A 403 -6.17 15.14 25.70
CA HIS A 403 -7.51 15.01 25.14
C HIS A 403 -8.49 14.37 26.14
N PRO A 404 -8.75 14.97 27.32
CA PRO A 404 -9.56 14.35 28.35
C PRO A 404 -10.99 14.03 27.88
N ASN A 405 -11.66 14.97 27.21
CA ASN A 405 -13.09 14.86 26.85
C ASN A 405 -13.33 14.30 25.44
N HIS A 406 -12.42 13.46 24.92
CA HIS A 406 -12.46 13.01 23.51
C HIS A 406 -13.74 12.27 23.12
N ASP A 407 -14.26 11.39 23.98
CA ASP A 407 -15.49 10.65 23.70
C ASP A 407 -16.73 11.55 23.74
N GLY A 408 -16.79 12.53 24.65
CA GLY A 408 -17.88 13.52 24.68
C GLY A 408 -17.96 14.37 23.40
N PHE A 409 -16.80 14.79 22.85
CA PHE A 409 -16.76 15.46 21.54
C PHE A 409 -17.20 14.54 20.39
N LEU A 410 -16.83 13.26 20.44
CA LEU A 410 -17.21 12.26 19.45
C LEU A 410 -18.72 11.97 19.47
N GLU A 411 -19.34 11.90 20.64
CA GLU A 411 -20.78 11.68 20.82
C GLU A 411 -21.60 12.90 20.42
N ALA A 412 -21.21 14.10 20.84
CA ALA A 412 -21.83 15.35 20.39
C ALA A 412 -21.78 15.50 18.86
N ALA A 413 -20.67 15.12 18.23
CA ALA A 413 -20.54 15.13 16.77
C ALA A 413 -21.42 14.08 16.08
N ARG A 414 -21.63 12.90 16.70
CA ARG A 414 -22.56 11.87 16.20
C ARG A 414 -24.02 12.31 16.29
N ALA A 415 -24.43 12.90 17.42
CA ALA A 415 -25.78 13.45 17.60
C ALA A 415 -26.08 14.52 16.52
N ARG A 416 -25.21 15.53 16.42
CA ARG A 416 -25.29 16.59 15.40
C ARG A 416 -25.28 16.04 13.97
N HIS A 417 -24.53 14.98 13.69
CA HIS A 417 -24.56 14.33 12.37
C HIS A 417 -25.91 13.68 12.07
N LEU A 418 -26.58 13.07 13.06
CA LEU A 418 -27.92 12.51 12.88
C LEU A 418 -28.94 13.62 12.60
N GLU A 419 -28.97 14.68 13.40
CA GLU A 419 -29.80 15.88 13.18
C GLU A 419 -29.63 16.44 11.76
N LEU A 420 -28.38 16.72 11.35
CA LEU A 420 -28.09 17.27 10.02
C LEU A 420 -28.39 16.26 8.89
N LYS A 421 -28.34 14.96 9.15
CA LYS A 421 -28.72 13.91 8.19
C LYS A 421 -30.25 13.81 8.03
N GLU A 422 -31.01 13.97 9.11
CA GLU A 422 -32.48 14.03 9.04
C GLU A 422 -32.96 15.35 8.42
N ALA A 423 -32.26 16.45 8.69
CA ALA A 423 -32.49 17.73 8.04
C ALA A 423 -32.18 17.66 6.52
N ARG A 424 -31.18 16.86 6.11
CA ARG A 424 -30.89 16.57 4.70
C ARG A 424 -32.00 15.73 4.07
N ARG A 425 -32.50 14.70 4.77
CA ARG A 425 -33.65 13.87 4.34
C ARG A 425 -34.92 14.68 4.13
N THR A 426 -35.14 15.70 4.97
CA THR A 426 -36.33 16.59 4.94
C THR A 426 -36.10 17.90 4.18
N HIS A 427 -34.95 18.07 3.52
CA HIS A 427 -34.51 19.31 2.86
C HIS A 427 -34.48 20.59 3.74
N SER A 428 -34.67 20.47 5.06
CA SER A 428 -34.79 21.56 6.02
C SER A 428 -33.45 22.18 6.45
N VAL A 429 -32.30 21.60 6.04
CA VAL A 429 -30.92 22.01 6.42
C VAL A 429 -30.68 23.52 6.44
N ARG A 430 -31.25 24.27 5.49
CA ARG A 430 -31.09 25.73 5.39
C ARG A 430 -31.61 26.50 6.62
N LYS A 431 -32.47 25.90 7.44
CA LYS A 431 -32.95 26.46 8.72
C LYS A 431 -31.97 26.22 9.87
N MET A 432 -31.16 25.15 9.81
CA MET A 432 -30.17 24.79 10.84
C MET A 432 -28.80 25.42 10.60
N VAL A 433 -28.44 25.70 9.34
CA VAL A 433 -27.22 26.42 8.98
C VAL A 433 -27.56 27.91 8.91
N SER A 434 -27.41 28.61 10.04
CA SER A 434 -27.70 30.06 10.14
C SER A 434 -26.98 30.87 9.04
N PRO A 435 -27.64 31.89 8.45
CA PRO A 435 -27.00 32.78 7.49
C PRO A 435 -25.91 33.67 8.08
N ASP A 436 -25.82 33.81 9.41
CA ASP A 436 -24.99 34.81 10.11
C ASP A 436 -23.50 34.48 10.19
N GLN A 437 -23.05 33.32 9.68
CA GLN A 437 -21.64 33.25 9.30
C GLN A 437 -21.44 34.18 8.11
N PRO A 438 -20.65 35.27 8.22
CA PRO A 438 -20.39 36.11 7.08
C PRO A 438 -19.77 35.24 6.00
N ARG A 439 -20.53 35.05 4.91
CA ARG A 439 -19.95 34.60 3.64
C ARG A 439 -18.72 35.48 3.46
N ARG A 440 -17.54 34.87 3.23
CA ARG A 440 -16.33 35.65 2.94
C ARG A 440 -16.62 36.47 1.69
N ASN A 441 -17.08 37.69 1.91
CA ASN A 441 -17.47 38.58 0.85
C ASN A 441 -16.19 38.79 0.03
N ARG A 442 -16.32 38.60 -1.28
CA ARG A 442 -15.40 39.25 -2.19
C ARG A 442 -15.67 40.74 -1.98
N LEU A 443 -14.94 41.34 -1.06
CA LEU A 443 -15.10 42.75 -0.70
C LEU A 443 -15.05 43.53 -2.00
N LYS A 444 -16.20 44.06 -2.42
CA LYS A 444 -16.18 45.29 -3.20
C LYS A 444 -15.61 46.32 -2.23
N PRO A 445 -14.49 46.99 -2.54
CA PRO A 445 -14.08 48.12 -1.72
C PRO A 445 -15.22 49.14 -1.76
N ASP A 446 -15.59 49.68 -0.60
CA ASP A 446 -16.65 50.67 -0.54
C ASP A 446 -16.23 51.92 -1.33
N PRO A 447 -17.10 52.49 -2.18
CA PRO A 447 -16.72 53.58 -3.07
C PRO A 447 -16.30 54.85 -2.31
N ALA A 448 -16.72 55.00 -1.05
CA ALA A 448 -16.27 56.07 -0.16
C ALA A 448 -14.74 56.06 0.06
N VAL A 449 -14.12 54.87 0.16
CA VAL A 449 -12.67 54.72 0.39
C VAL A 449 -11.85 55.20 -0.81
N TRP A 450 -12.45 55.28 -2.00
CA TRP A 450 -11.84 55.85 -3.20
C TRP A 450 -12.05 57.37 -3.34
N GLY A 451 -12.84 58.01 -2.47
CA GLY A 451 -13.01 59.46 -2.44
C GLY A 451 -11.82 60.16 -1.78
N GLU A 452 -11.45 59.72 -0.58
CA GLU A 452 -10.36 60.34 0.21
C GLU A 452 -8.97 60.03 -0.37
N LEU A 453 -8.78 58.84 -0.97
CA LEU A 453 -7.54 58.45 -1.68
C LEU A 453 -7.40 59.08 -3.08
N ALA A 454 -8.25 60.04 -3.44
CA ALA A 454 -8.13 60.85 -4.66
C ALA A 454 -7.83 62.34 -4.36
N GLN A 455 -7.57 62.68 -3.09
CA GLN A 455 -7.22 64.04 -2.62
C GLN A 455 -5.88 64.06 -1.82
N LEU A 456 -5.09 62.99 -1.93
CA LEU A 456 -3.72 62.83 -1.44
C LEU A 456 -2.83 62.30 -2.57
#